data_AF-A0A835VD63-F1
#
_entry.id   AF-A0A835VD63-F1
#
_cell.length_a   1.000
_cell.length_b   1.000
_cell.length_c   1.000
_cell.angle_alpha   90.00
_cell.angle_beta   90.00
_cell.angle_gamma   90.00
#
_symmetry.space_group_name_H-M   'P 1'
#
loop_
_entity.id
_entity.type
_entity.pdbx_description
1 polymer ?
#
loop_
_entity_poly.entity_id
_entity_poly.type
_entity_poly.pdbx_seq_one_letter_code
_entity_poly.pdbx_strand_id
1 'polypeptide(L)'
;MAAAGGDDAVGIKAMSAEVSVLSQYISNALALHAKLKRKAGRGRRLRNEFPDWLTAEDRKLLQASPEDIRPDAVVAADGSGTHRTITEAIESLFSSPTTVTAVVAEA
;
A
#
# COMPACT_ATOMS: atom_id res chain seq x y z
N MET A 1 -45.77 -4.75 38.65
CA MET A 1 -45.92 -3.45 37.97
C MET A 1 -44.73 -3.27 37.05
N ALA A 2 -44.82 -3.77 35.80
CA ALA A 2 -43.72 -3.79 34.84
C ALA A 2 -44.16 -3.06 33.56
N ALA A 3 -43.67 -1.84 33.38
CA ALA A 3 -43.79 -1.07 32.15
C ALA A 3 -42.44 -0.37 31.93
N ALA A 4 -41.49 -1.07 31.31
CA ALA A 4 -40.15 -0.55 31.00
C ALA A 4 -39.57 -1.16 29.71
N GLY A 5 -40.41 -1.49 28.72
CA GLY A 5 -39.99 -2.14 27.47
C GLY A 5 -40.34 -1.38 26.18
N GLY A 6 -40.87 -0.16 26.27
CA GLY A 6 -41.36 0.61 25.12
C GLY A 6 -40.30 1.50 24.46
N ASP A 7 -39.44 2.12 25.26
CA ASP A 7 -38.55 3.21 24.79
C ASP A 7 -37.31 2.68 24.04
N ASP A 8 -36.81 1.51 24.42
CA ASP A 8 -35.66 0.85 23.76
C ASP A 8 -36.00 0.46 22.31
N ALA A 9 -37.24 0.04 22.07
CA ALA A 9 -37.71 -0.34 20.74
C ALA A 9 -37.84 0.88 19.80
N VAL A 10 -38.12 2.06 20.34
CA VAL A 10 -38.17 3.32 19.59
C VAL A 10 -36.74 3.77 19.25
N GLY A 11 -35.81 3.67 20.19
CA GLY A 11 -34.39 3.97 19.97
C GLY A 11 -33.77 3.11 18.86
N ILE A 12 -34.03 1.81 18.85
CA ILE A 12 -33.52 0.89 17.82
C ILE A 12 -34.05 1.25 16.42
N LYS A 13 -35.32 1.66 16.31
CA LYS A 13 -35.90 2.10 15.03
C LYS A 13 -35.28 3.39 14.53
N ALA A 14 -35.08 4.38 15.40
CA ALA A 14 -34.43 5.64 15.04
C ALA A 14 -32.99 5.41 14.56
N MET A 15 -32.20 4.63 15.30
CA MET A 15 -30.83 4.26 14.89
C MET A 15 -30.81 3.51 13.55
N SER A 16 -31.77 2.60 13.32
CA SER A 16 -31.84 1.88 12.05
C SER A 16 -32.11 2.80 10.84
N ALA A 17 -32.89 3.88 11.05
CA ALA A 17 -33.18 4.86 10.01
C ALA A 17 -31.93 5.67 9.65
N GLU A 18 -31.17 6.11 10.66
CA GLU A 18 -29.91 6.83 10.45
C GLU A 18 -28.85 5.97 9.75
N VAL A 19 -28.70 4.70 10.18
CA VAL A 19 -27.79 3.75 9.56
C VAL A 19 -28.18 3.47 8.10
N SER A 20 -29.49 3.41 7.80
CA SER A 20 -29.96 3.26 6.44
C SER A 20 -29.59 4.47 5.56
N VAL A 21 -29.73 5.69 6.08
CA VAL A 21 -29.37 6.92 5.36
C VAL A 21 -27.86 6.96 5.07
N LEU A 22 -27.03 6.63 6.07
CA LEU A 22 -25.57 6.57 5.90
C LEU A 22 -25.17 5.51 4.88
N SER A 23 -25.77 4.32 4.94
CA SER A 23 -25.52 3.24 3.98
C SER A 23 -25.91 3.65 2.55
N GLN A 24 -27.03 4.36 2.40
CA GLN A 24 -27.45 4.90 1.10
C GLN A 24 -26.46 5.93 0.57
N TYR A 25 -25.93 6.82 1.43
CA TYR A 25 -24.94 7.82 1.02
C TYR A 25 -23.63 7.16 0.56
N ILE A 26 -23.13 6.19 1.34
CA ILE A 26 -21.92 5.42 0.99
C ILE A 26 -22.13 4.68 -0.33
N SER A 27 -23.30 4.04 -0.51
CA SER A 27 -23.66 3.33 -1.74
C SER A 27 -23.71 4.26 -2.95
N ASN A 28 -24.33 5.43 -2.81
CA ASN A 28 -24.42 6.44 -3.87
C ASN A 28 -23.02 6.99 -4.24
N ALA A 29 -22.18 7.30 -3.23
CA ALA A 29 -20.82 7.77 -3.45
C ALA A 29 -19.95 6.72 -4.18
N LEU A 30 -20.06 5.45 -3.77
CA LEU A 30 -19.33 4.35 -4.40
C LEU A 30 -19.80 4.10 -5.85
N ALA A 31 -21.11 4.16 -6.10
CA ALA A 31 -21.67 4.03 -7.44
C ALA A 31 -21.16 5.15 -8.37
N LEU A 32 -21.10 6.39 -7.88
CA LEU A 32 -20.53 7.51 -8.62
C LEU A 32 -19.03 7.33 -8.89
N HIS A 33 -18.25 6.87 -7.90
CA HIS A 33 -16.83 6.58 -8.06
C HIS A 33 -16.58 5.53 -9.15
N ALA A 34 -17.33 4.43 -9.12
CA ALA A 34 -17.24 3.36 -10.13
C ALA A 34 -17.61 3.88 -11.54
N LYS A 35 -18.65 4.72 -11.65
CA LYS A 35 -19.07 5.35 -12.91
C LYS A 35 -18.00 6.30 -13.46
N LEU A 36 -17.33 7.06 -12.60
CA LEU A 36 -16.25 7.96 -12.98
C LEU A 36 -15.00 7.20 -13.44
N LYS A 37 -14.58 6.16 -12.71
CA LYS A 37 -13.46 5.29 -13.12
C LYS A 37 -13.68 4.65 -14.50
N ARG A 38 -14.90 4.19 -14.79
CA ARG A 38 -15.24 3.65 -16.13
C ARG A 38 -15.18 4.70 -17.24
N LYS A 39 -15.50 5.97 -16.96
CA LYS A 39 -15.38 7.06 -17.94
C LYS A 39 -13.92 7.47 -18.19
N ALA A 40 -13.09 7.45 -17.15
CA ALA A 40 -11.67 7.79 -17.24
C ALA A 40 -10.81 6.66 -17.86
N GLY A 41 -11.25 5.41 -17.80
CA GLY A 41 -10.47 4.23 -18.17
C GLY A 41 -10.63 3.74 -19.61
N ARG A 42 -10.54 4.61 -20.62
CA ARG A 42 -10.50 4.20 -22.05
C ARG A 42 -9.12 4.28 -22.69
N GLY A 43 -8.09 4.64 -21.94
CA GLY A 43 -6.72 4.35 -22.33
C GLY A 43 -6.48 2.86 -22.14
N ARG A 44 -6.23 2.13 -23.23
CA ARG A 44 -5.71 0.76 -23.17
C ARG A 44 -4.46 0.78 -22.29
N ARG A 45 -4.60 0.41 -21.02
CA ARG A 45 -3.45 0.06 -20.20
C ARG A 45 -2.91 -1.20 -20.84
N LEU A 46 -1.80 -1.07 -21.58
CA LEU A 46 -0.92 -2.19 -21.84
C LEU A 46 -0.81 -2.93 -20.50
N ARG A 47 -1.04 -4.25 -20.49
CA ARG A 47 -0.89 -5.04 -19.27
C ARG A 47 0.56 -4.86 -18.85
N ASN A 48 0.81 -3.90 -17.97
CA ASN A 48 2.11 -3.71 -17.40
C ASN A 48 2.37 -5.00 -16.65
N GLU A 49 3.49 -5.64 -16.93
CA GLU A 49 3.93 -6.89 -16.28
C GLU A 49 4.18 -6.68 -14.77
N PHE A 50 4.01 -5.45 -14.28
CA PHE A 50 4.24 -5.02 -12.92
C PHE A 50 2.98 -4.38 -12.31
N PRO A 51 2.77 -4.56 -10.99
CA PRO A 51 1.69 -3.93 -10.25
C PRO A 51 1.72 -2.39 -10.28
N ASP A 52 0.56 -1.77 -10.06
CA ASP A 52 0.40 -0.30 -10.05
C ASP A 52 1.14 0.41 -8.89
N TRP A 53 1.53 -0.32 -7.83
CA TRP A 53 2.27 0.24 -6.68
C TRP A 53 3.78 0.35 -6.93
N LEU A 54 4.29 -0.26 -8.01
CA LEU A 54 5.72 -0.27 -8.31
C LEU A 54 6.04 0.90 -9.26
N THR A 55 7.05 1.70 -8.91
CA THR A 55 7.42 2.87 -9.73
C THR A 55 8.15 2.46 -11.01
N ALA A 56 8.30 3.38 -11.97
CA ALA A 56 9.05 3.11 -13.19
C ALA A 56 10.54 2.86 -12.95
N GLU A 57 11.10 3.53 -11.94
CA GLU A 57 12.50 3.38 -11.54
C GLU A 57 12.72 2.01 -10.90
N ASP A 58 11.86 1.60 -9.97
CA ASP A 58 11.94 0.28 -9.35
C ASP A 58 11.79 -0.85 -10.38
N ARG A 59 10.92 -0.68 -11.37
CA ARG A 59 10.82 -1.63 -12.50
C ARG A 59 12.12 -1.74 -13.28
N LYS A 60 12.78 -0.61 -13.53
CA LYS A 60 14.06 -0.57 -14.23
C LYS A 60 15.15 -1.27 -13.42
N LEU A 61 15.15 -1.12 -12.09
CA LEU A 61 16.08 -1.82 -11.20
C LEU A 61 15.84 -3.33 -11.19
N LEU A 62 14.58 -3.78 -11.13
CA LEU A 62 14.26 -5.22 -11.15
C LEU A 62 14.53 -5.89 -12.50
N GLN A 63 14.51 -5.13 -13.59
CA GLN A 63 14.85 -5.61 -14.94
C GLN A 63 16.34 -5.52 -15.26
N ALA A 64 17.13 -4.80 -14.46
CA ALA A 64 18.55 -4.61 -14.71
C ALA A 64 19.33 -5.90 -14.46
N SER A 65 20.39 -6.12 -15.25
CA SER A 65 21.35 -7.18 -14.97
C SER A 65 22.05 -6.88 -13.64
N PRO A 66 22.39 -7.88 -12.80
CA PRO A 66 23.12 -7.66 -11.55
C PRO A 66 24.43 -6.89 -11.73
N GLU A 67 25.04 -6.97 -12.91
CA GLU A 67 26.27 -6.26 -13.28
C GLU A 67 26.05 -4.75 -13.51
N ASP A 68 24.82 -4.34 -13.85
CA ASP A 68 24.44 -2.94 -14.13
C ASP A 68 23.90 -2.23 -12.88
N ILE A 69 23.67 -2.96 -11.79
CA ILE A 69 23.17 -2.42 -10.53
C ILE A 69 24.37 -1.96 -9.71
N ARG A 70 24.43 -0.67 -9.40
CA ARG A 70 25.42 -0.11 -8.48
C ARG A 70 24.79 0.01 -7.08
N PRO A 71 24.98 -0.96 -6.18
CA PRO A 71 24.43 -0.87 -4.83
C PRO A 71 25.22 0.13 -3.98
N ASP A 72 24.50 0.89 -3.15
CA ASP A 72 25.12 1.78 -2.16
C ASP A 72 25.64 1.01 -0.94
N ALA A 73 25.03 -0.15 -0.64
CA ALA A 73 25.45 -1.07 0.41
C ALA A 73 25.09 -2.52 0.05
N VAL A 74 25.97 -3.48 0.36
CA VAL A 74 25.75 -4.92 0.20
C VAL A 74 25.87 -5.59 1.56
N VAL A 75 24.79 -6.18 2.08
CA VAL A 75 24.82 -6.92 3.34
C VAL A 75 24.97 -8.41 3.03
N ALA A 76 26.04 -9.02 3.52
CA ALA A 76 26.24 -10.47 3.40
C ALA A 76 26.64 -11.04 4.76
N ALA A 77 25.90 -12.04 5.24
CA ALA A 77 26.10 -12.62 6.56
C ALA A 77 27.46 -13.35 6.69
N ASP A 78 28.01 -13.78 5.56
CA ASP A 78 29.33 -14.39 5.40
C ASP A 78 30.49 -13.38 5.39
N GLY A 79 30.20 -12.07 5.37
CA GLY A 79 31.19 -11.00 5.30
C GLY A 79 31.73 -10.72 3.90
N SER A 80 31.14 -11.32 2.85
CA SER A 80 31.51 -11.04 1.45
C SER A 80 30.94 -9.70 0.92
N GLY A 81 30.10 -9.02 1.72
CA GLY A 81 29.49 -7.74 1.42
C GLY A 81 30.15 -6.57 2.14
N THR A 82 29.68 -5.35 1.88
CA THR A 82 30.15 -4.13 2.57
C THR A 82 29.79 -4.12 4.06
N HIS A 83 28.74 -4.84 4.46
CA HIS A 83 28.31 -4.95 5.86
C HIS A 83 27.89 -6.38 6.21
N ARG A 84 27.99 -6.73 7.50
CA ARG A 84 27.62 -8.05 8.01
C ARG A 84 26.17 -8.11 8.51
N THR A 85 25.64 -6.96 8.94
CA THR A 85 24.30 -6.86 9.52
C THR A 85 23.51 -5.73 8.88
N ILE A 86 22.18 -5.90 8.85
CA ILE A 86 21.26 -4.88 8.32
C ILE A 86 21.33 -3.60 9.17
N THR A 87 21.47 -3.74 10.50
CA THR A 87 21.59 -2.60 11.42
C THR A 87 22.82 -1.74 11.12
N GLU A 88 23.97 -2.36 10.86
CA GLU A 88 25.21 -1.65 10.55
C GLU A 88 25.12 -0.90 9.21
N ALA A 89 24.52 -1.53 8.18
CA ALA A 89 24.29 -0.87 6.90
C ALA A 89 23.36 0.34 7.08
N ILE A 90 22.27 0.16 7.84
CA ILE A 90 21.33 1.24 8.10
C ILE A 90 21.99 2.40 8.86
N GLU A 91 22.87 2.14 9.83
CA GLU A 91 23.61 3.18 10.55
C GLU A 91 24.62 3.91 9.65
N SER A 92 25.36 3.21 8.79
CA SER A 92 26.31 3.82 7.85
C SER A 92 25.60 4.78 6.90
N LEU A 93 24.38 4.40 6.50
CA LEU A 93 23.52 5.17 5.64
C LEU A 93 22.86 6.34 6.36
N PHE A 94 22.39 6.19 7.60
CA PHE A 94 21.81 7.33 8.35
C PHE A 94 22.86 8.36 8.81
N SER A 95 24.14 7.99 8.83
CA SER A 95 25.24 8.93 9.07
C SER A 95 25.48 9.88 7.87
N SER A 96 24.93 9.57 6.68
CA SER A 96 25.03 10.43 5.49
C SER A 96 23.65 10.63 4.84
N PRO A 97 23.11 11.85 4.72
CA PRO A 97 21.74 12.05 4.26
C PRO A 97 21.62 11.84 2.74
N THR A 98 21.50 10.61 2.25
CA THR A 98 21.06 10.32 0.87
C THR A 98 20.36 8.95 0.79
N THR A 99 19.19 8.93 0.14
CA THR A 99 18.23 7.83 -0.02
C THR A 99 18.86 6.47 -0.37
N VAL A 100 18.36 5.39 0.24
CA VAL A 100 18.94 4.04 0.13
C VAL A 100 17.97 3.05 -0.49
N THR A 101 18.44 2.33 -1.50
CA THR A 101 17.77 1.16 -2.08
C THR A 101 18.52 -0.11 -1.63
N ALA A 102 17.85 -1.03 -0.91
CA ALA A 102 18.45 -2.29 -0.47
C ALA A 102 17.97 -3.46 -1.34
N VAL A 103 18.90 -4.27 -1.84
CA VAL A 103 18.61 -5.53 -2.56
C VAL A 103 19.05 -6.70 -1.67
N VAL A 104 18.10 -7.51 -1.22
CA VAL A 104 18.35 -8.72 -0.42
C VAL A 104 18.64 -9.88 -1.38
N ALA A 105 19.82 -10.49 -1.29
CA ALA A 105 20.14 -11.75 -1.93
C ALA A 105 19.99 -12.88 -0.89
N GLU A 106 19.09 -13.84 -1.16
CA GLU A 106 18.95 -15.10 -0.41
C GLU A 106 19.82 -16.18 -1.06
N ALA A 107 20.31 -17.12 -0.25
CA ALA A 107 20.87 -18.40 -0.66
C ALA A 107 19.99 -19.54 -0.13
#